data_AF-A0A970YRZ4-F1
#
_entry.id   AF-A0A970YRZ4-F1
#
_cell.length_a   1.000
_cell.length_b   1.000
_cell.length_c   1.000
_cell.angle_alpha   90.00
_cell.angle_beta   90.00
_cell.angle_gamma   90.00
#
_symmetry.space_group_name_H-M   'P 1'
#
loop_
_entity.id
_entity.type
_entity.pdbx_description
1 polymer ?
#
loop_
_entity_poly.entity_id
_entity_poly.type
_entity_poly.pdbx_seq_one_letter_code
_entity_poly.pdbx_strand_id
1 'polypeptide(L)'
;EDILYVCPSLYGSSEVKVGRVNGKLEMEGVAADYNKFYRMDMIYGRMINESDILGKRERIVIDEKASRHFFNKADSVGEKLVVRLGGENKELTIVGVYRKEPSIFDKMNTGSSFITYVPYPLLQIGDDTAVALMLYINGEKNPTELGGEITRYLSRIKDKDPMFYKFESAEAQMDMINNVLGTLSIAIGAIAAISLVVGGIGIMNIMLVSVTERTREIGIRKSLGARTKDILTQFLIESMILAGIGGIIGTALGIGIAAAGMGIAGVAVIIKPLTVLIAVGFSAMVGMFFGLYPARKAAKLNPIEALRYE
;
A
#
# COMPACT_ATOMS: atom_id res chain seq x y z
N GLU A 1 14.78 -32.12 -0.79
CA GLU A 1 15.61 -31.04 -1.38
C GLU A 1 14.75 -29.82 -1.70
N ASP A 2 13.53 -30.02 -2.20
CA ASP A 2 12.59 -28.92 -2.52
C ASP A 2 12.06 -28.09 -1.34
N ILE A 3 12.11 -28.59 -0.10
CA ILE A 3 11.64 -27.86 1.09
C ILE A 3 12.85 -27.50 1.95
N LEU A 4 13.06 -26.20 2.14
CA LEU A 4 14.20 -25.64 2.88
C LEU A 4 13.88 -25.39 4.35
N TYR A 5 12.62 -25.07 4.67
CA TYR A 5 12.17 -24.80 6.02
C TYR A 5 10.71 -25.16 6.21
N VAL A 6 10.39 -25.72 7.37
CA VAL A 6 9.03 -26.05 7.80
C VAL A 6 8.83 -25.54 9.22
N CYS A 7 7.75 -24.82 9.45
CA CYS A 7 7.36 -24.40 10.79
C CYS A 7 5.85 -24.41 10.94
N PRO A 8 5.28 -24.94 12.03
CA PRO A 8 3.89 -24.73 12.33
C PRO A 8 3.62 -23.24 12.57
N SER A 9 2.57 -22.71 11.95
CA SER A 9 2.16 -21.32 12.12
C SER A 9 1.32 -21.23 13.39
N LEU A 10 1.97 -20.90 14.49
CA LEU A 10 1.34 -20.73 15.80
C LEU A 10 1.48 -19.29 16.25
N TYR A 11 0.38 -18.72 16.75
CA TYR A 11 0.34 -17.34 17.24
C TYR A 11 -0.14 -17.34 18.69
N GLY A 12 0.52 -16.53 19.51
CA GLY A 12 0.11 -16.20 20.86
C GLY A 12 0.12 -14.71 21.05
N SER A 13 -0.60 -14.21 22.05
CA SER A 13 -0.39 -12.84 22.49
C SER A 13 -0.50 -12.75 24.01
N SER A 14 0.23 -11.82 24.59
CA SER A 14 0.20 -11.55 26.02
C SER A 14 0.33 -10.05 26.25
N GLU A 15 -0.49 -9.52 27.15
CA GLU A 15 -0.19 -8.25 27.79
C GLU A 15 1.00 -8.46 28.73
N VAL A 16 1.96 -7.55 28.69
CA VAL A 16 3.19 -7.61 29.46
C VAL A 16 3.41 -6.29 30.17
N LYS A 17 3.87 -6.39 31.42
CA LYS A 17 4.20 -5.24 32.26
C LYS A 17 5.61 -5.37 32.80
N VAL A 18 6.46 -4.39 32.50
CA VAL A 18 7.82 -4.26 33.05
C VAL A 18 7.88 -2.96 33.84
N GLY A 19 7.94 -3.07 35.17
CA GLY A 19 7.87 -1.91 36.06
C GLY A 19 6.56 -1.13 35.91
N ARG A 20 6.64 0.08 35.35
CA ARG A 20 5.49 0.97 35.08
C ARG A 20 5.04 0.96 33.62
N VAL A 21 5.77 0.27 32.74
CA VAL A 21 5.50 0.23 31.32
C VAL A 21 4.67 -1.01 30.99
N ASN A 22 3.59 -0.80 30.23
CA ASN A 22 2.75 -1.87 29.71
C ASN A 22 2.90 -1.93 28.18
N GLY A 23 2.64 -3.10 27.62
CA GLY A 23 2.53 -3.29 26.18
C GLY A 23 2.11 -4.71 25.86
N LYS A 24 1.66 -4.92 24.64
CA LYS A 24 1.24 -6.22 24.14
C LYS A 24 2.37 -6.85 23.34
N LEU A 25 2.69 -8.10 23.62
CA LEU A 25 3.56 -8.91 22.78
C LEU A 25 2.71 -9.85 21.94
N GLU A 26 2.87 -9.76 20.63
CA GLU A 26 2.35 -10.71 19.66
C GLU A 26 3.49 -11.69 19.37
N MET A 27 3.31 -12.95 19.75
CA MET A 27 4.32 -13.99 19.72
C MET A 27 4.03 -14.93 18.55
N GLU A 28 4.98 -15.02 17.62
CA GLU A 28 4.98 -15.99 16.53
C GLU A 28 5.88 -17.17 16.88
N GLY A 29 5.34 -18.37 16.74
CA GLY A 29 6.06 -19.61 16.93
C GLY A 29 6.93 -19.90 15.73
N VAL A 30 8.25 -19.96 15.93
CA VAL A 30 9.23 -20.20 14.86
C VAL A 30 10.05 -21.46 15.14
N ALA A 31 10.53 -22.10 14.07
CA ALA A 31 11.56 -23.13 14.12
C ALA A 31 12.96 -22.49 14.09
N ALA A 32 13.98 -23.33 14.15
CA ALA A 32 15.36 -22.89 14.22
C ALA A 32 15.78 -22.08 12.97
N ASP A 33 16.59 -21.04 13.18
CA ASP A 33 17.21 -20.24 12.12
C ASP A 33 16.21 -19.56 11.16
N TYR A 34 15.05 -19.16 11.67
CA TYR A 34 14.01 -18.46 10.88
C TYR A 34 14.53 -17.23 10.11
N ASN A 35 15.54 -16.55 10.64
CA ASN A 35 16.20 -15.40 10.02
C ASN A 35 16.93 -15.71 8.70
N LYS A 36 17.20 -16.99 8.38
CA LYS A 36 17.76 -17.39 7.08
C LYS A 36 16.72 -17.34 5.96
N PHE A 37 15.45 -17.50 6.30
CA PHE A 37 14.34 -17.62 5.36
C PHE A 37 13.49 -16.35 5.29
N TYR A 38 13.37 -15.66 6.42
CA TYR A 38 12.73 -14.36 6.51
C TYR A 38 13.78 -13.28 6.76
N ARG A 39 13.86 -12.28 5.87
CA ARG A 39 14.82 -11.18 6.01
C ARG A 39 14.55 -10.39 7.28
N MET A 40 15.38 -10.63 8.30
CA MET A 40 15.38 -9.89 9.56
C MET A 40 16.82 -9.58 9.96
N ASP A 41 17.07 -8.34 10.36
CA ASP A 41 18.39 -7.91 10.80
C ASP A 41 18.50 -8.14 12.31
N MET A 42 19.29 -9.15 12.70
CA MET A 42 19.60 -9.37 14.11
C MET A 42 20.63 -8.33 14.56
N ILE A 43 20.23 -7.43 15.45
CA ILE A 43 21.08 -6.35 15.96
C ILE A 43 21.92 -6.84 17.15
N TYR A 44 21.30 -7.58 18.07
CA TYR A 44 21.95 -8.13 19.25
C TYR A 44 21.57 -9.59 19.47
N GLY A 45 22.49 -10.34 20.07
CA GLY A 45 22.26 -11.74 20.42
C GLY A 45 22.15 -12.65 19.20
N ARG A 46 21.20 -13.60 19.25
CA ARG A 46 21.00 -14.61 18.20
C ARG A 46 19.52 -14.91 17.99
N MET A 47 19.22 -15.53 16.86
CA MET A 47 17.90 -16.09 16.61
C MET A 47 17.68 -17.40 17.40
N ILE A 48 16.41 -17.83 17.47
CA ILE A 48 16.01 -19.14 18.00
C ILE A 48 16.74 -20.25 17.23
N ASN A 49 17.36 -21.18 17.96
CA ASN A 49 18.12 -22.29 17.38
C ASN A 49 17.51 -23.65 17.77
N GLU A 50 18.04 -24.72 17.19
CA GLU A 50 17.52 -26.08 17.39
C GLU A 50 17.55 -26.53 18.86
N SER A 51 18.56 -26.12 19.62
CA SER A 51 18.65 -26.44 21.05
C SER A 51 17.53 -25.81 21.88
N ASP A 52 17.04 -24.63 21.47
CA ASP A 52 15.91 -23.97 22.13
C ASP A 52 14.59 -24.67 21.80
N ILE A 53 14.43 -25.16 20.56
CA ILE A 53 13.26 -25.93 20.14
C ILE A 53 13.21 -27.27 20.88
N LEU A 54 14.27 -28.08 20.78
CA LEU A 54 14.32 -29.43 21.38
C LEU A 54 14.20 -29.38 22.90
N GLY A 55 14.84 -28.40 23.53
CA GLY A 55 14.77 -28.19 24.97
C GLY A 55 13.50 -27.49 25.46
N LYS A 56 12.57 -27.12 24.56
CA LYS A 56 11.39 -26.27 24.85
C LYS A 56 11.76 -25.07 25.72
N ARG A 57 12.89 -24.44 25.42
CA ARG A 57 13.48 -23.42 26.28
C ARG A 57 12.63 -22.16 26.22
N GLU A 58 12.43 -21.55 27.38
CA GLU A 58 11.68 -20.30 27.57
C GLU A 58 12.47 -19.10 27.04
N ARG A 59 12.59 -18.99 25.71
CA ARG A 59 13.36 -17.96 24.99
C ARG A 59 12.44 -17.11 24.13
N ILE A 60 12.78 -15.83 23.99
CA ILE A 60 12.08 -14.88 23.14
C ILE A 60 13.08 -14.01 22.37
N VAL A 61 12.73 -13.67 21.14
CA VAL A 61 13.42 -12.66 20.32
C VAL A 61 12.46 -11.51 20.12
N ILE A 62 12.92 -10.28 20.37
CA ILE A 62 12.06 -9.09 20.38
C ILE A 62 12.53 -8.02 19.38
N ASP A 63 11.63 -7.17 18.93
CA ASP A 63 11.98 -6.01 18.10
C ASP A 63 12.75 -4.95 18.94
N GLU A 64 13.60 -4.18 18.29
CA GLU A 64 14.36 -3.09 18.90
C GLU A 64 13.43 -2.08 19.60
N LYS A 65 12.24 -1.81 19.03
CA LYS A 65 11.26 -0.92 19.67
C LYS A 65 10.75 -1.49 20.98
N ALA A 66 10.50 -2.80 21.05
CA ALA A 66 10.08 -3.47 22.28
C ALA A 66 11.18 -3.41 23.35
N SER A 67 12.45 -3.65 22.96
CA SER A 67 13.59 -3.51 23.86
C SER A 67 13.67 -2.11 24.48
N ARG A 68 13.54 -1.07 23.65
CA ARG A 68 13.57 0.33 24.10
C ARG A 68 12.35 0.67 24.95
N HIS A 69 11.17 0.18 24.59
CA HIS A 69 9.91 0.44 25.30
C HIS A 69 9.93 -0.15 26.72
N PHE A 70 10.25 -1.44 26.86
CA PHE A 70 10.17 -2.13 28.15
C PHE A 70 11.40 -1.91 29.05
N PHE A 71 12.60 -1.78 28.48
CA PHE A 71 13.86 -1.76 29.25
C PHE A 71 14.67 -0.47 29.11
N ASN A 72 14.22 0.50 28.30
CA ASN A 72 14.93 1.75 28.02
C ASN A 72 16.37 1.54 27.53
N LYS A 73 16.63 0.44 26.81
CA LYS A 73 17.94 0.10 26.23
C LYS A 73 17.79 -0.57 24.86
N ALA A 74 18.83 -0.46 24.04
CA ALA A 74 18.85 -1.07 22.70
C ALA A 74 19.17 -2.58 22.76
N ASP A 75 20.04 -2.98 23.69
CA ASP A 75 20.38 -4.38 23.95
C ASP A 75 19.74 -4.86 25.24
N SER A 76 18.67 -5.65 25.10
CA SER A 76 17.99 -6.32 26.20
C SER A 76 18.26 -7.83 26.24
N VAL A 77 19.31 -8.31 25.59
CA VAL A 77 19.67 -9.73 25.66
C VAL A 77 19.99 -10.12 27.10
N GLY A 78 19.45 -11.26 27.54
CA GLY A 78 19.57 -11.77 28.91
C GLY A 78 18.49 -11.26 29.88
N GLU A 79 17.77 -10.20 29.52
CA GLU A 79 16.60 -9.76 30.31
C GLU A 79 15.45 -10.75 30.22
N LYS A 80 14.50 -10.64 31.14
CA LYS A 80 13.37 -11.56 31.25
C LYS A 80 12.04 -10.84 31.13
N LEU A 81 11.07 -11.51 30.50
CA LEU A 81 9.70 -11.04 30.32
C LEU A 81 8.74 -12.12 30.82
N VAL A 82 7.82 -11.74 31.69
CA VAL A 82 6.73 -12.63 32.11
C VAL A 82 5.60 -12.49 31.10
N VAL A 83 5.30 -13.56 30.39
CA VAL A 83 4.20 -13.64 29.42
C VAL A 83 3.20 -14.69 29.86
N ARG A 84 1.93 -14.51 29.50
CA ARG A 84 0.89 -15.49 29.72
C ARG A 84 0.74 -16.37 28.48
N LEU A 85 1.09 -17.65 28.60
CA LEU A 85 1.00 -18.65 27.52
C LEU A 85 0.27 -19.89 28.04
N GLY A 86 -0.72 -20.37 27.28
CA GLY A 86 -1.48 -21.58 27.64
C GLY A 86 -2.24 -21.47 28.97
N GLY A 87 -2.55 -20.25 29.43
CA GLY A 87 -3.23 -19.99 30.69
C GLY A 87 -2.29 -19.77 31.89
N GLU A 88 -0.99 -20.03 31.74
CA GLU A 88 0.04 -19.92 32.79
C GLU A 88 0.99 -18.75 32.52
N ASN A 89 1.60 -18.22 33.58
CA ASN A 89 2.66 -17.22 33.47
C ASN A 89 4.01 -17.91 33.29
N LYS A 90 4.72 -17.58 32.22
CA LYS A 90 6.06 -18.09 31.90
C LYS A 90 7.06 -16.95 31.81
N GLU A 91 8.27 -17.19 32.31
CA GLU A 91 9.34 -16.21 32.30
C GLU A 91 10.30 -16.46 31.12
N LEU A 92 10.06 -15.77 30.01
CA LEU A 92 10.90 -15.90 28.81
C LEU A 92 12.15 -15.02 28.93
N THR A 93 13.32 -15.60 28.65
CA THR A 93 14.58 -14.86 28.56
C THR A 93 14.82 -14.38 27.13
N ILE A 94 15.16 -13.10 26.97
CA ILE A 94 15.47 -12.50 25.67
C ILE A 94 16.82 -13.02 25.18
N VAL A 95 16.85 -13.63 24.01
CA VAL A 95 18.09 -14.18 23.40
C VAL A 95 18.58 -13.39 22.19
N GLY A 96 17.73 -12.53 21.65
CA GLY A 96 18.07 -11.68 20.52
C GLY A 96 17.15 -10.48 20.39
N VAL A 97 17.68 -9.44 19.76
CA VAL A 97 16.94 -8.24 19.38
C VAL A 97 17.09 -8.05 17.89
N TYR A 98 15.97 -7.98 17.17
CA TYR A 98 15.96 -7.78 15.73
C TYR A 98 15.46 -6.38 15.36
N ARG A 99 15.72 -5.98 14.12
CA ARG A 99 15.14 -4.80 13.49
C ARG A 99 14.47 -5.22 12.19
N LYS A 100 13.25 -4.75 11.99
CA LYS A 100 12.51 -4.87 10.73
C LYS A 100 12.35 -3.49 10.11
N GLU A 101 12.43 -3.42 8.78
CA GLU A 101 12.05 -2.20 8.07
C GLU A 101 10.57 -1.89 8.35
N PRO A 102 10.26 -0.68 8.85
CA PRO A 102 8.89 -0.35 9.23
C PRO A 102 7.99 -0.33 7.99
N SER A 103 6.97 -1.19 7.95
CA SER A 103 5.96 -1.15 6.92
C SER A 103 4.99 0.01 7.13
N ILE A 104 4.24 0.39 6.08
CA ILE A 104 3.17 1.40 6.17
C ILE A 104 2.15 1.01 7.25
N PHE A 105 1.82 -0.28 7.34
CA PHE A 105 0.91 -0.83 8.35
C PHE A 105 1.50 -0.72 9.76
N ASP A 106 2.80 -0.95 9.94
CA ASP A 106 3.47 -0.82 11.25
C ASP A 106 3.47 0.63 11.76
N LYS A 107 3.43 1.62 10.86
CA LYS A 107 3.36 3.04 11.23
C LYS A 107 1.94 3.49 11.54
N MET A 108 0.94 2.91 10.89
CA MET A 108 -0.47 3.15 11.19
C MET A 108 -0.92 2.44 12.49
N ASN A 109 -0.22 1.38 12.89
CA ASN A 109 -0.44 0.73 14.17
C ASN A 109 0.21 1.55 15.30
N THR A 110 -0.53 2.51 15.86
CA THR A 110 -0.08 3.38 16.97
C THR A 110 -0.16 2.70 18.35
N GLY A 111 -0.58 1.44 18.41
CA GLY A 111 -0.62 0.68 19.66
C GLY A 111 0.77 0.23 20.13
N SER A 112 0.91 0.00 21.43
CA SER A 112 2.11 -0.65 22.01
C SER A 112 2.09 -2.16 21.80
N SER A 113 1.81 -2.62 20.57
CA SER A 113 1.87 -4.02 20.18
C SER A 113 3.18 -4.31 19.46
N PHE A 114 3.89 -5.35 19.89
CA PHE A 114 5.21 -5.68 19.37
C PHE A 114 5.23 -7.14 18.90
N ILE A 115 5.62 -7.36 17.65
CA ILE A 115 5.83 -8.70 17.10
C ILE A 115 7.13 -9.27 17.65
N THR A 116 7.05 -10.50 18.17
CA THR A 116 8.13 -11.22 18.83
C THR A 116 8.13 -12.67 18.39
N TYR A 117 9.27 -13.33 18.51
CA TYR A 117 9.44 -14.72 18.07
C TYR A 117 9.81 -15.62 19.23
N VAL A 118 9.15 -16.76 19.34
CA VAL A 118 9.39 -17.77 20.37
C VAL A 118 9.53 -19.16 19.73
N PRO A 119 10.20 -20.12 20.38
CA PRO A 119 10.15 -21.52 19.95
C PRO A 119 8.71 -21.99 19.77
N TYR A 120 8.36 -22.49 18.58
CA TYR A 120 7.00 -22.96 18.29
C TYR A 120 6.42 -23.95 19.33
N PRO A 121 7.21 -24.85 19.99
CA PRO A 121 6.65 -25.76 20.99
C PRO A 121 6.08 -25.06 22.23
N LEU A 122 6.44 -23.80 22.49
CA LEU A 122 5.90 -23.02 23.60
C LEU A 122 4.46 -22.54 23.37
N LEU A 123 4.06 -22.41 22.10
CA LEU A 123 2.71 -21.97 21.71
C LEU A 123 1.77 -23.13 21.39
N GLN A 124 2.30 -24.36 21.31
CA GLN A 124 1.52 -25.55 21.05
C GLN A 124 0.75 -25.94 22.32
N ILE A 125 -0.57 -25.76 22.31
CA ILE A 125 -1.46 -26.13 23.41
C ILE A 125 -2.17 -27.43 23.02
N GLY A 126 -1.63 -28.57 23.44
CA GLY A 126 -2.16 -29.90 23.07
C GLY A 126 -1.82 -30.34 21.64
N ASP A 127 -2.30 -31.51 21.25
CA ASP A 127 -1.90 -32.16 19.98
C ASP A 127 -2.57 -31.57 18.72
N ASP A 128 -3.67 -30.81 18.87
CA ASP A 128 -4.53 -30.35 17.77
C ASP A 128 -4.41 -28.84 17.45
N THR A 129 -3.41 -28.14 17.98
CA THR A 129 -3.35 -26.66 17.88
C THR A 129 -2.78 -26.10 16.57
N ALA A 130 -2.05 -26.90 15.78
CA ALA A 130 -1.43 -26.43 14.55
C ALA A 130 -2.40 -26.52 13.37
N VAL A 131 -3.06 -25.40 13.05
CA VAL A 131 -4.03 -25.31 11.93
C VAL A 131 -3.34 -25.06 10.58
N ALA A 132 -2.08 -24.58 10.58
CA ALA A 132 -1.34 -24.28 9.35
C ALA A 132 0.17 -24.57 9.49
N LEU A 133 0.81 -24.91 8.37
CA LEU A 133 2.25 -25.06 8.23
C LEU A 133 2.79 -24.00 7.28
N MET A 134 3.81 -23.27 7.71
CA MET A 134 4.61 -22.40 6.86
C MET A 134 5.75 -23.20 6.24
N LEU A 135 5.89 -23.09 4.92
CA LEU A 135 6.90 -23.79 4.14
C LEU A 135 7.71 -22.78 3.35
N TYR A 136 9.04 -22.87 3.41
CA TYR A 136 9.90 -22.22 2.43
C TYR A 136 10.45 -23.29 1.52
N ILE A 137 10.26 -23.09 0.22
CA ILE A 137 10.62 -24.05 -0.81
C ILE A 137 11.82 -23.53 -1.60
N ASN A 138 12.59 -24.45 -2.17
CA ASN A 138 13.61 -24.10 -3.13
C ASN A 138 12.92 -23.59 -4.41
N GLY A 139 13.39 -22.47 -4.97
CA GLY A 139 12.74 -21.78 -6.09
C GLY A 139 12.80 -22.50 -7.44
N GLU A 140 13.27 -23.75 -7.47
CA GLU A 140 13.41 -24.56 -8.68
C GLU A 140 12.08 -25.18 -9.14
N LYS A 141 11.12 -25.37 -8.23
CA LYS A 141 9.78 -25.89 -8.53
C LYS A 141 8.70 -24.81 -8.40
N ASN A 142 7.63 -24.96 -9.18
CA ASN A 142 6.45 -24.13 -9.02
C ASN A 142 5.81 -24.36 -7.62
N PRO A 143 5.57 -23.31 -6.82
CA PRO A 143 5.01 -23.45 -5.48
C PRO A 143 3.65 -24.16 -5.45
N THR A 144 2.81 -23.91 -6.45
CA THR A 144 1.46 -24.48 -6.53
C THR A 144 1.49 -25.97 -6.83
N GLU A 145 2.41 -26.40 -7.70
CA GLU A 145 2.60 -27.80 -8.05
C GLU A 145 3.13 -28.59 -6.83
N LEU A 146 4.19 -28.08 -6.19
CA LEU A 146 4.77 -28.69 -5.00
C LEU A 146 3.76 -28.70 -3.83
N GLY A 147 3.01 -27.62 -3.65
CA GLY A 147 1.93 -27.55 -2.68
C GLY A 147 0.86 -28.62 -2.88
N GLY A 148 0.46 -28.86 -4.13
CA GLY A 148 -0.49 -29.92 -4.49
C GLY A 148 0.08 -31.34 -4.31
N GLU A 149 1.40 -31.54 -4.48
CA GLU A 149 2.06 -32.80 -4.12
C GLU A 149 2.03 -33.04 -2.61
N ILE A 150 2.33 -32.00 -1.82
CA ILE A 150 2.36 -32.06 -0.36
C ILE A 150 0.98 -32.36 0.21
N THR A 151 -0.09 -31.68 -0.24
CA THR A 151 -1.45 -31.92 0.26
C THR A 151 -1.92 -33.34 -0.06
N ARG A 152 -1.68 -33.84 -1.28
CA ARG A 152 -1.99 -35.23 -1.66
C ARG A 152 -1.21 -36.24 -0.83
N TYR A 153 0.08 -35.98 -0.58
CA TYR A 153 0.90 -36.82 0.28
C TYR A 153 0.36 -36.86 1.71
N LEU A 154 0.03 -35.70 2.29
CA LEU A 154 -0.52 -35.59 3.65
C LEU A 154 -1.88 -36.28 3.78
N SER A 155 -2.80 -36.09 2.82
CA SER A 155 -4.11 -36.76 2.80
C SER A 155 -3.94 -38.28 2.79
N ARG A 156 -2.99 -38.81 1.99
CA ARG A 156 -2.73 -40.24 1.91
C ARG A 156 -2.17 -40.83 3.22
N ILE A 157 -1.20 -40.18 3.84
CA ILE A 157 -0.56 -40.73 5.06
C ILE A 157 -1.43 -40.58 6.31
N LYS A 158 -2.39 -39.64 6.31
CA LYS A 158 -3.30 -39.39 7.43
C LYS A 158 -4.70 -39.98 7.23
N ASP A 159 -4.92 -40.71 6.14
CA ASP A 159 -6.21 -41.30 5.77
C ASP A 159 -7.34 -40.25 5.82
N LYS A 160 -7.11 -39.13 5.13
CA LYS A 160 -8.05 -37.99 5.03
C LYS A 160 -8.48 -37.80 3.59
N ASP A 161 -9.61 -37.13 3.42
CA ASP A 161 -10.10 -36.72 2.10
C ASP A 161 -9.03 -35.91 1.32
N PRO A 162 -8.91 -36.07 0.00
CA PRO A 162 -7.96 -35.30 -0.82
C PRO A 162 -8.10 -33.78 -0.71
N MET A 163 -9.28 -33.25 -0.33
CA MET A 163 -9.53 -31.83 -0.11
C MET A 163 -9.37 -31.38 1.34
N PHE A 164 -9.01 -32.29 2.26
CA PHE A 164 -8.86 -31.96 3.68
C PHE A 164 -7.73 -30.94 3.93
N TYR A 165 -6.59 -31.11 3.24
CA TYR A 165 -5.47 -30.17 3.30
C TYR A 165 -5.55 -29.17 2.14
N LYS A 166 -5.36 -27.89 2.47
CA LYS A 166 -5.27 -26.81 1.49
C LYS A 166 -3.86 -26.25 1.47
N PHE A 167 -3.43 -25.85 0.28
CA PHE A 167 -2.18 -25.15 0.08
C PHE A 167 -2.48 -23.77 -0.48
N GLU A 168 -1.86 -22.75 0.11
CA GLU A 168 -1.91 -21.38 -0.36
C GLU A 168 -0.48 -20.89 -0.54
N SER A 169 -0.15 -20.41 -1.74
CA SER A 169 1.16 -19.82 -2.00
C SER A 169 1.14 -18.33 -1.65
N ALA A 170 2.31 -17.80 -1.30
CA ALA A 170 2.49 -16.35 -1.14
C ALA A 170 2.13 -15.58 -2.43
N GLU A 171 2.39 -16.17 -3.60
CA GLU A 171 2.03 -15.60 -4.91
C GLU A 171 0.51 -15.44 -5.05
N ALA A 172 -0.28 -16.47 -4.73
CA ALA A 172 -1.74 -16.41 -4.78
C ALA A 172 -2.31 -15.35 -3.82
N GLN A 173 -1.68 -15.18 -2.64
CA GLN A 173 -2.04 -14.14 -1.70
C GLN A 173 -1.69 -12.73 -2.23
N MET A 174 -0.52 -12.56 -2.86
CA MET A 174 -0.13 -11.31 -3.50
C MET A 174 -1.07 -10.95 -4.66
N ASP A 175 -1.46 -11.94 -5.47
CA ASP A 175 -2.43 -11.75 -6.55
C ASP A 175 -3.79 -11.31 -6.02
N MET A 176 -4.26 -11.88 -4.90
CA MET A 176 -5.49 -11.43 -4.24
C MET A 176 -5.39 -9.96 -3.83
N ILE A 177 -4.28 -9.54 -3.19
CA ILE A 177 -4.05 -8.14 -2.81
C ILE A 177 -4.01 -7.25 -4.05
N ASN A 178 -3.29 -7.64 -5.09
CA ASN A 178 -3.20 -6.90 -6.35
C ASN A 178 -4.57 -6.75 -7.02
N ASN A 179 -5.42 -7.78 -6.98
CA ASN A 179 -6.77 -7.72 -7.53
C ASN A 179 -7.66 -6.75 -6.76
N VAL A 180 -7.58 -6.73 -5.42
CA VAL A 180 -8.30 -5.76 -4.59
C VAL A 180 -7.82 -4.34 -4.87
N LEU A 181 -6.50 -4.11 -4.87
CA LEU A 181 -5.90 -2.80 -5.17
C LEU A 181 -6.22 -2.34 -6.60
N GLY A 182 -6.22 -3.26 -7.57
CA GLY A 182 -6.59 -3.00 -8.96
C GLY A 182 -8.05 -2.57 -9.07
N THR A 183 -8.96 -3.28 -8.39
CA THR A 183 -10.39 -2.93 -8.37
C THR A 183 -10.63 -1.56 -7.75
N LEU A 184 -9.98 -1.25 -6.63
CA LEU A 184 -10.04 0.07 -6.00
C LEU A 184 -9.48 1.16 -6.93
N SER A 185 -8.38 0.87 -7.62
CA SER A 185 -7.77 1.80 -8.59
C SER A 185 -8.70 2.09 -9.75
N ILE A 186 -9.41 1.08 -10.28
CA ILE A 186 -10.43 1.25 -11.32
C ILE A 186 -11.59 2.12 -10.82
N ALA A 187 -12.09 1.85 -9.61
CA ALA A 187 -13.18 2.63 -9.03
C ALA A 187 -12.82 4.11 -8.85
N ILE A 188 -11.64 4.39 -8.28
CA ILE A 188 -11.11 5.76 -8.13
C ILE A 188 -10.89 6.41 -9.50
N GLY A 189 -10.34 5.66 -10.47
CA GLY A 189 -10.17 6.12 -11.84
C GLY A 189 -11.49 6.48 -12.52
N ALA A 190 -12.54 5.71 -12.30
CA ALA A 190 -13.88 5.98 -12.83
C ALA A 190 -14.47 7.27 -12.22
N ILE A 191 -14.34 7.45 -10.90
CA ILE A 191 -14.76 8.68 -10.22
C ILE A 191 -13.99 9.88 -10.79
N ALA A 192 -12.66 9.76 -10.94
CA ALA A 192 -11.82 10.80 -11.52
C ALA A 192 -12.22 11.13 -12.96
N ALA A 193 -12.53 10.12 -13.78
CA ALA A 193 -13.00 10.31 -15.16
C ALA A 193 -14.34 11.06 -15.21
N ILE A 194 -15.29 10.73 -14.32
CA ILE A 194 -16.56 11.45 -14.21
C ILE A 194 -16.32 12.90 -13.79
N SER A 195 -15.51 13.14 -12.76
CA SER A 195 -15.14 14.49 -12.30
C SER A 195 -14.48 15.30 -13.41
N LEU A 196 -13.66 14.66 -14.24
CA LEU A 196 -13.01 15.28 -15.38
C LEU A 196 -14.01 15.70 -16.46
N VAL A 197 -15.00 14.85 -16.78
CA VAL A 197 -16.06 15.18 -17.74
C VAL A 197 -16.90 16.36 -17.21
N VAL A 198 -17.29 16.34 -15.94
CA VAL A 198 -18.05 17.43 -15.32
C VAL A 198 -17.24 18.73 -15.33
N GLY A 199 -15.95 18.67 -14.98
CA GLY A 199 -15.05 19.82 -15.06
C GLY A 199 -14.87 20.33 -16.50
N GLY A 200 -14.75 19.41 -17.46
CA GLY A 200 -14.66 19.71 -18.89
C GLY A 200 -15.90 20.42 -19.44
N ILE A 201 -17.10 19.99 -19.04
CA ILE A 201 -18.36 20.68 -19.35
C ILE A 201 -18.35 22.10 -18.76
N GLY A 202 -17.80 22.28 -17.56
CA GLY A 202 -17.59 23.60 -16.95
C GLY A 202 -16.72 24.51 -17.82
N ILE A 203 -15.56 24.01 -18.30
CA ILE A 203 -14.68 24.74 -19.22
C ILE A 203 -15.43 25.11 -20.49
N MET A 204 -16.16 24.17 -21.08
CA MET A 204 -16.95 24.40 -22.30
C MET A 204 -17.97 25.52 -22.11
N ASN A 205 -18.68 25.54 -20.98
CA ASN A 205 -19.69 26.57 -20.69
C ASN A 205 -19.08 27.95 -20.50
N ILE A 206 -18.00 28.05 -19.72
CA ILE A 206 -17.29 29.32 -19.52
C ILE A 206 -16.78 29.85 -20.87
N MET A 207 -16.22 28.97 -21.70
CA MET A 207 -15.74 29.35 -23.02
C MET A 207 -16.88 29.78 -23.97
N LEU A 208 -18.04 29.13 -23.91
CA LEU A 208 -19.21 29.57 -24.70
C LEU A 208 -19.68 30.96 -24.31
N VAL A 209 -19.75 31.25 -23.00
CA VAL A 209 -20.12 32.58 -22.48
C VAL A 209 -19.07 33.62 -22.87
N SER A 210 -17.79 33.30 -22.72
CA SER A 210 -16.69 34.21 -23.10
C SER A 210 -16.70 34.53 -24.60
N VAL A 211 -17.02 33.56 -25.45
CA VAL A 211 -17.17 33.79 -26.90
C VAL A 211 -18.34 34.72 -27.18
N THR A 212 -19.47 34.56 -26.48
CA THR A 212 -20.62 35.46 -26.66
C THR A 212 -20.33 36.89 -26.20
N GLU A 213 -19.64 37.08 -25.08
CA GLU A 213 -19.22 38.41 -24.60
C GLU A 213 -18.22 39.10 -25.54
N ARG A 214 -17.29 38.32 -26.10
CA ARG A 214 -16.26 38.83 -27.03
C ARG A 214 -16.68 38.80 -28.50
N THR A 215 -17.97 38.59 -28.81
CA THR A 215 -18.46 38.46 -30.20
C THR A 215 -18.04 39.64 -31.08
N ARG A 216 -18.24 40.87 -30.59
CA ARG A 216 -17.92 42.11 -31.34
C ARG A 216 -16.43 42.25 -31.63
N GLU A 217 -15.57 41.92 -30.65
CA GLU A 217 -14.11 41.93 -30.80
C GLU A 217 -13.64 40.94 -31.87
N ILE A 218 -14.20 39.73 -31.86
CA ILE A 218 -13.91 38.69 -32.87
C ILE A 218 -14.34 39.17 -34.28
N GLY A 219 -15.50 39.81 -34.38
CA GLY A 219 -16.01 40.40 -35.62
C GLY A 219 -15.08 41.46 -36.21
N ILE A 220 -14.54 42.35 -35.37
CA ILE A 220 -13.56 43.37 -35.78
C ILE A 220 -12.28 42.69 -36.30
N ARG A 221 -11.71 41.73 -35.55
CA ARG A 221 -10.49 41.01 -35.97
C ARG A 221 -10.65 40.31 -37.32
N LYS A 222 -11.78 39.65 -37.54
CA LYS A 222 -12.07 38.99 -38.81
C LYS A 222 -12.27 39.98 -39.97
N SER A 223 -12.92 41.13 -39.71
CA SER A 223 -13.10 42.18 -40.72
C SER A 223 -11.76 42.78 -41.17
N LEU A 224 -10.77 42.79 -40.27
CA LEU A 224 -9.39 43.20 -40.54
C LEU A 224 -8.52 42.10 -41.16
N GLY A 225 -9.09 40.92 -41.46
CA GLY A 225 -8.41 39.84 -42.19
C GLY A 225 -7.90 38.67 -41.34
N ALA A 226 -8.23 38.58 -40.04
CA ALA A 226 -7.89 37.41 -39.24
C ALA A 226 -8.56 36.14 -39.80
N ARG A 227 -7.78 35.07 -39.97
CA ARG A 227 -8.30 33.80 -40.52
C ARG A 227 -9.05 33.04 -39.43
N THR A 228 -10.01 32.22 -39.83
CA THR A 228 -10.72 31.27 -38.94
C THR A 228 -9.75 30.44 -38.08
N LYS A 229 -8.61 30.02 -38.65
CA LYS A 229 -7.59 29.27 -37.92
C LYS A 229 -6.95 30.08 -36.78
N ASP A 230 -6.77 31.39 -36.95
CA ASP A 230 -6.08 32.24 -35.97
C ASP A 230 -6.96 32.40 -34.72
N ILE A 231 -8.26 32.65 -34.93
CA ILE A 231 -9.28 32.69 -33.87
C ILE A 231 -9.42 31.32 -33.18
N LEU A 232 -9.45 30.24 -33.96
CA LEU A 232 -9.53 28.89 -33.42
C LEU A 232 -8.33 28.58 -32.51
N THR A 233 -7.10 28.85 -32.96
CA THR A 233 -5.88 28.60 -32.18
C THR A 233 -5.83 29.43 -30.92
N GLN A 234 -6.28 30.69 -30.96
CA GLN A 234 -6.34 31.54 -29.78
C GLN A 234 -7.23 30.93 -28.69
N PHE A 235 -8.49 30.60 -29.04
CA PHE A 235 -9.43 30.05 -28.06
C PHE A 235 -9.04 28.65 -27.56
N LEU A 236 -8.40 27.83 -28.40
CA LEU A 236 -7.84 26.55 -27.97
C LEU A 236 -6.68 26.73 -26.99
N ILE A 237 -5.79 27.69 -27.22
CA ILE A 237 -4.70 28.00 -26.29
C ILE A 237 -5.28 28.56 -24.97
N GLU A 238 -6.29 29.42 -25.02
CA GLU A 238 -6.98 29.93 -23.82
C GLU A 238 -7.58 28.77 -23.00
N SER A 239 -8.26 27.80 -23.63
CA SER A 239 -8.82 26.65 -22.92
C SER A 239 -7.76 25.69 -22.37
N MET A 240 -6.67 25.47 -23.11
CA MET A 240 -5.53 24.67 -22.65
C MET A 240 -4.80 25.31 -21.47
N ILE A 241 -4.60 26.64 -21.48
CA ILE A 241 -3.98 27.37 -20.37
C ILE A 241 -4.88 27.31 -19.14
N LEU A 242 -6.18 27.56 -19.29
CA LEU A 242 -7.14 27.48 -18.18
C LEU A 242 -7.13 26.08 -17.53
N ALA A 243 -7.18 25.02 -18.35
CA ALA A 243 -7.14 23.65 -17.85
C ALA A 243 -5.76 23.23 -17.30
N GLY A 244 -4.68 23.77 -17.86
CA GLY A 244 -3.32 23.56 -17.38
C GLY A 244 -3.10 24.20 -16.01
N ILE A 245 -3.51 25.46 -15.82
CA ILE A 245 -3.47 26.14 -14.52
C ILE A 245 -4.33 25.41 -13.50
N GLY A 246 -5.55 25.03 -13.88
CA GLY A 246 -6.42 24.21 -13.03
C GLY A 246 -5.78 22.88 -12.64
N GLY A 247 -5.10 22.21 -13.57
CA GLY A 247 -4.36 20.97 -13.32
C GLY A 247 -3.17 21.15 -12.38
N ILE A 248 -2.41 22.24 -12.53
CA ILE A 248 -1.30 22.58 -11.62
C ILE A 248 -1.82 22.82 -10.21
N ILE A 249 -2.85 23.67 -10.07
CA ILE A 249 -3.45 24.00 -8.77
C ILE A 249 -4.06 22.74 -8.14
N GLY A 250 -4.82 21.96 -8.91
CA GLY A 250 -5.43 20.71 -8.45
C GLY A 250 -4.39 19.69 -8.01
N THR A 251 -3.29 19.56 -8.75
CA THR A 251 -2.19 18.65 -8.37
C THR A 251 -1.47 19.13 -7.12
N ALA A 252 -1.22 20.44 -6.99
CA ALA A 252 -0.61 21.01 -5.79
C ALA A 252 -1.50 20.81 -4.55
N LEU A 253 -2.82 21.03 -4.67
CA LEU A 253 -3.78 20.78 -3.60
C LEU A 253 -3.88 19.29 -3.26
N GLY A 254 -3.95 18.42 -4.26
CA GLY A 254 -3.99 16.97 -4.07
C GLY A 254 -2.75 16.44 -3.34
N ILE A 255 -1.56 16.92 -3.73
CA ILE A 255 -0.31 16.66 -3.02
C ILE A 255 -0.36 17.18 -1.59
N GLY A 256 -0.86 18.41 -1.38
CA GLY A 256 -0.96 19.01 -0.05
C GLY A 256 -1.86 18.20 0.89
N ILE A 257 -3.03 17.78 0.41
CA ILE A 257 -3.96 16.93 1.17
C ILE A 257 -3.34 15.56 1.46
N ALA A 258 -2.69 14.94 0.48
CA ALA A 258 -2.00 13.67 0.67
C ALA A 258 -0.86 13.79 1.70
N ALA A 259 -0.04 14.84 1.61
CA ALA A 259 1.04 15.12 2.55
C ALA A 259 0.52 15.36 3.98
N ALA A 260 -0.58 16.10 4.13
CA ALA A 260 -1.18 16.35 5.44
C ALA A 260 -1.74 15.05 6.05
N GLY A 261 -2.53 14.28 5.29
CA GLY A 261 -3.11 13.03 5.79
C GLY A 261 -2.06 11.97 6.12
N MET A 262 -1.05 11.83 5.26
CA MET A 262 0.02 10.85 5.46
C MET A 262 1.02 11.29 6.54
N GLY A 263 1.21 12.59 6.73
CA GLY A 263 1.96 13.13 7.86
C GLY A 263 1.35 12.76 9.20
N ILE A 264 0.01 12.82 9.32
CA ILE A 264 -0.71 12.34 10.51
C ILE A 264 -0.51 10.84 10.72
N ALA A 265 -0.51 10.05 9.64
CA ALA A 265 -0.30 8.61 9.69
C ALA A 265 1.18 8.19 9.84
N GLY A 266 2.14 9.13 9.86
CA GLY A 266 3.58 8.84 9.93
C GLY A 266 4.17 8.21 8.66
N VAL A 267 3.46 8.28 7.53
CA VAL A 267 3.85 7.64 6.27
C VAL A 267 4.42 8.67 5.29
N ALA A 268 5.51 8.33 4.61
CA ALA A 268 6.11 9.22 3.62
C ALA A 268 5.29 9.22 2.32
N VAL A 269 4.99 10.41 1.81
CA VAL A 269 4.37 10.57 0.49
C VAL A 269 5.46 10.53 -0.59
N ILE A 270 5.36 9.56 -1.49
CA ILE A 270 6.27 9.45 -2.64
C ILE A 270 5.61 10.11 -3.84
N ILE A 271 6.14 11.27 -4.23
CA ILE A 271 5.67 12.00 -5.41
C ILE A 271 6.66 11.77 -6.54
N LYS A 272 6.21 11.13 -7.62
CA LYS A 272 7.01 10.93 -8.83
C LYS A 272 6.81 12.13 -9.75
N PRO A 273 7.87 12.91 -10.08
CA PRO A 273 7.74 14.10 -10.95
C PRO A 273 7.11 13.78 -12.31
N LEU A 274 7.42 12.61 -12.88
CA LEU A 274 6.84 12.18 -14.15
C LEU A 274 5.31 12.01 -14.07
N THR A 275 4.78 11.52 -12.95
CA THR A 275 3.32 11.37 -12.76
C THR A 275 2.64 12.75 -12.69
N VAL A 276 3.26 13.72 -12.04
CA VAL A 276 2.77 15.11 -12.00
C VAL A 276 2.75 15.72 -13.39
N LEU A 277 3.83 15.55 -14.15
CA LEU A 277 3.91 16.06 -15.53
C LEU A 277 2.83 15.45 -16.43
N ILE A 278 2.61 14.14 -16.32
CA ILE A 278 1.55 13.43 -17.07
C ILE A 278 0.17 13.96 -16.65
N ALA A 279 -0.09 14.16 -15.36
CA ALA A 279 -1.38 14.66 -14.88
C ALA A 279 -1.70 16.07 -15.40
N VAL A 280 -0.72 16.99 -15.35
CA VAL A 280 -0.88 18.36 -15.87
C VAL A 280 -0.97 18.39 -17.40
N GLY A 281 -0.18 17.56 -18.09
CA GLY A 281 -0.29 17.43 -19.55
C GLY A 281 -1.65 16.88 -19.98
N PHE A 282 -2.18 15.93 -19.21
CA PHE A 282 -3.51 15.36 -19.46
C PHE A 282 -4.63 16.38 -19.22
N SER A 283 -4.52 17.24 -18.19
CA SER A 283 -5.50 18.31 -17.98
C SER A 283 -5.53 19.31 -19.14
N ALA A 284 -4.36 19.68 -19.69
CA ALA A 284 -4.29 20.53 -20.87
C ALA A 284 -4.94 19.87 -22.11
N MET A 285 -4.75 18.56 -22.31
CA MET A 285 -5.40 17.79 -23.38
C MET A 285 -6.93 17.79 -23.24
N VAL A 286 -7.44 17.67 -22.02
CA VAL A 286 -8.87 17.74 -21.73
C VAL A 286 -9.43 19.14 -22.00
N GLY A 287 -8.70 20.19 -21.60
CA GLY A 287 -9.04 21.57 -21.94
C GLY A 287 -9.08 21.84 -23.44
N MET A 288 -8.18 21.22 -24.20
CA MET A 288 -8.21 21.26 -25.66
C MET A 288 -9.47 20.59 -26.23
N PHE A 289 -9.83 19.41 -25.72
CA PHE A 289 -10.99 18.65 -26.18
C PHE A 289 -12.31 19.40 -25.94
N PHE A 290 -12.55 19.85 -24.72
CA PHE A 290 -13.78 20.58 -24.37
C PHE A 290 -13.82 22.03 -24.89
N GLY A 291 -12.65 22.64 -25.12
CA GLY A 291 -12.53 23.96 -25.74
C GLY A 291 -12.75 23.97 -27.25
N LEU A 292 -12.66 22.81 -27.91
CA LEU A 292 -12.75 22.73 -29.38
C LEU A 292 -14.09 23.18 -29.94
N TYR A 293 -15.19 22.81 -29.29
CA TYR A 293 -16.53 23.21 -29.72
C TYR A 293 -16.74 24.74 -29.66
N PRO A 294 -16.54 25.42 -28.50
CA PRO A 294 -16.69 26.88 -28.43
C PRO A 294 -15.67 27.62 -29.33
N ALA A 295 -14.42 27.14 -29.40
CA ALA A 295 -13.40 27.74 -30.27
C ALA A 295 -13.81 27.67 -31.75
N ARG A 296 -14.38 26.54 -32.20
CA ARG A 296 -14.95 26.41 -33.56
C ARG A 296 -16.15 27.32 -33.77
N LYS A 297 -17.01 27.49 -32.77
CA LYS A 297 -18.17 28.40 -32.84
C LYS A 297 -17.69 29.85 -33.03
N ALA A 298 -16.74 30.31 -32.21
CA ALA A 298 -16.10 31.62 -32.33
C ALA A 298 -15.46 31.84 -33.70
N ALA A 299 -14.68 30.86 -34.15
CA ALA A 299 -13.96 30.92 -35.41
C ALA A 299 -14.87 30.92 -36.65
N LYS A 300 -16.15 30.55 -36.52
CA LYS A 300 -17.15 30.56 -37.60
C LYS A 300 -18.10 31.76 -37.60
N LEU A 301 -17.99 32.68 -36.63
CA LEU A 301 -18.83 33.89 -36.57
C LEU A 301 -18.70 34.74 -37.85
N ASN A 302 -19.83 35.20 -38.40
CA ASN A 302 -19.86 36.11 -39.54
C ASN A 302 -19.50 37.53 -39.06
N PRO A 303 -18.50 38.22 -39.65
CA PRO A 303 -18.08 39.54 -39.20
C PRO A 303 -19.21 40.58 -39.20
N ILE A 304 -20.12 40.50 -40.17
CA ILE A 304 -21.25 41.44 -40.31
C ILE A 304 -22.27 41.22 -39.19
N GLU A 305 -22.58 39.96 -38.87
CA GLU A 305 -23.50 39.61 -37.77
C GLU A 305 -22.89 39.95 -36.40
N ALA A 306 -21.59 39.71 -36.24
CA ALA A 306 -20.86 39.98 -35.01
C ALA A 306 -20.78 41.48 -34.68
N LEU A 307 -20.79 42.37 -35.68
CA LEU A 307 -20.79 43.83 -35.50
C LEU A 307 -22.19 44.42 -35.25
N ARG A 308 -23.24 43.67 -35.59
CA ARG A 308 -24.64 44.02 -35.33
C ARG A 308 -25.13 43.59 -33.94
N TYR A 309 -24.35 42.77 -33.24
CA TYR A 309 -24.61 42.38 -31.87
C TYR A 309 -24.32 43.56 -30.93
N GLU A 310 -25.32 43.99 -30.15
CA GLU A 310 -25.14 44.88 -28.99
C GLU A 310 -24.59 44.09 -27.79
#